data_AF-A0A1Z8RHH5-F1
#
_entry.id   AF-A0A1Z8RHH5-F1
#
_cell.length_a   1.000
_cell.length_b   1.000
_cell.length_c   1.000
_cell.angle_alpha   90.00
_cell.angle_beta   90.00
_cell.angle_gamma   90.00
#
_symmetry.space_group_name_H-M   'P 1'
#
loop_
_entity.id
_entity.type
_entity.pdbx_description
1 polymer ?
#
loop_
_entity_poly.entity_id
_entity_poly.type
_entity_poly.pdbx_seq_one_letter_code
_entity_poly.pdbx_strand_id
1 'polypeptide(L)' 'MTKCDLSGNIVARIGREPFGDAPGRFYAPHGIAADSHGNVYVAEVSFTEYGLRMDPPTELRSLQKLNLVD' A
#
# COMPACT_ATOMS: atom_id res chain seq x y z
N MET A 1 -0.59 -3.27 6.82
CA MET A 1 -0.17 -4.62 6.36
C MET A 1 0.80 -5.22 7.37
N THR A 2 0.69 -6.53 7.63
CA THR A 2 1.57 -7.24 8.58
C THR A 2 2.25 -8.39 7.84
N LYS A 3 3.59 -8.44 7.88
CA LYS A 3 4.39 -9.56 7.39
C LYS A 3 4.69 -10.48 8.56
N CYS A 4 4.37 -11.76 8.40
CA CYS A 4 4.71 -12.80 9.36
C CYS A 4 5.57 -13.88 8.70
N ASP A 5 6.33 -14.62 9.51
CA ASP A 5 6.95 -15.87 9.07
C ASP A 5 5.94 -17.05 9.10
N LEU A 6 6.39 -18.25 8.69
CA LEU A 6 5.54 -19.44 8.66
C LEU A 6 5.17 -19.96 10.07
N SER A 7 5.88 -19.52 11.10
CA SER A 7 5.56 -19.81 12.49
C SER A 7 4.56 -18.81 13.08
N GLY A 8 4.16 -17.79 12.31
CA GLY A 8 3.24 -16.74 12.73
C GLY A 8 3.90 -15.58 13.48
N ASN A 9 5.23 -15.56 13.61
CA ASN A 9 5.94 -14.44 14.23
C ASN A 9 5.87 -13.23 13.30
N ILE A 10 5.62 -12.05 13.87
CA ILE A 10 5.59 -10.82 13.10
C ILE A 10 7.01 -10.39 12.75
N VAL A 11 7.30 -10.31 11.46
CA VAL A 11 8.61 -9.86 10.91
C VAL A 11 8.59 -8.35 10.68
N ALA A 12 7.50 -7.81 10.16
CA ALA A 12 7.38 -6.37 9.87
C ALA A 12 5.93 -5.90 9.82
N ARG A 13 5.73 -4.58 9.97
CA ARG A 13 4.45 -3.91 9.73
C ARG A 13 4.67 -2.70 8.82
N ILE A 14 3.84 -2.59 7.80
CA ILE A 14 3.92 -1.55 6.76
C ILE A 14 2.59 -0.80 6.72
N GLY A 15 2.64 0.52 6.53
CA GLY A 15 1.44 1.38 6.52
C GLY A 15 0.88 1.63 7.92
N ARG A 16 1.75 1.87 8.91
CA ARG A 16 1.32 2.34 10.25
C ARG A 16 1.13 3.85 10.33
N GLU A 17 1.69 4.56 9.35
CA GLU A 17 1.51 6.00 9.18
C GLU A 17 0.07 6.32 8.78
N PRO A 18 -0.39 7.57 8.98
CA PRO A 18 -1.64 8.06 8.38
C PRO A 18 -1.68 7.80 6.87
N PHE A 19 -2.88 7.75 6.30
CA PHE A 19 -3.06 7.62 4.85
C PHE A 19 -2.42 8.79 4.08
N GLY A 20 -2.16 8.60 2.79
CA GLY A 20 -1.64 9.65 1.90
C GLY A 20 -0.62 9.17 0.87
N ASP A 21 -0.01 10.12 0.16
CA ASP A 21 0.88 9.85 -0.98
C ASP A 21 2.32 9.50 -0.62
N ALA A 22 2.78 9.86 0.59
CA ALA A 22 4.16 9.64 0.98
C ALA A 22 4.54 8.14 0.91
N PRO A 23 5.82 7.79 0.69
CA PRO A 23 6.26 6.40 0.63
C PRO A 23 5.82 5.60 1.87
N GLY A 24 5.23 4.42 1.65
CA GLY A 24 4.73 3.57 2.73
C GLY A 24 3.39 3.99 3.34
N ARG A 25 2.77 5.06 2.85
CA ARG A 25 1.36 5.43 3.14
C ARG A 25 0.43 4.90 2.04
N PHE A 26 -0.84 4.71 2.41
CA PHE A 26 -1.89 4.13 1.56
C PHE A 26 -3.21 4.84 1.82
N TYR A 27 -4.03 5.01 0.79
CA TYR A 27 -5.40 5.53 0.90
C TYR A 27 -6.39 4.42 1.22
N ALA A 28 -6.48 3.42 0.35
CA ALA A 28 -7.48 2.36 0.43
C ALA A 28 -6.95 1.07 -0.23
N PRO A 29 -5.98 0.36 0.39
CA PRO A 29 -5.35 -0.81 -0.21
C PRO A 29 -6.27 -2.04 -0.16
N HIS A 30 -6.41 -2.74 -1.30
CA HIS A 30 -7.22 -3.97 -1.41
C HIS A 30 -6.50 -5.11 -2.14
N GLY A 31 -5.58 -4.81 -3.06
CA GLY A 31 -4.80 -5.81 -3.77
C GLY A 31 -3.37 -5.90 -3.26
N ILE A 32 -2.82 -7.11 -3.18
CA ILE A 32 -1.41 -7.35 -2.88
C ILE A 32 -0.86 -8.47 -3.76
N ALA A 33 0.34 -8.27 -4.30
CA ALA A 33 1.10 -9.30 -5.03
C ALA A 33 2.60 -9.18 -4.72
N ALA A 34 3.34 -10.26 -4.93
CA ALA A 34 4.80 -10.27 -4.81
C ALA A 34 5.44 -10.86 -6.07
N ASP A 35 6.63 -10.39 -6.43
CA ASP A 35 7.43 -10.97 -7.51
C ASP A 35 8.61 -11.82 -7.00
N SER A 36 9.31 -12.48 -7.92
CA SER A 36 10.45 -13.34 -7.62
C SER A 36 11.68 -12.60 -7.10
N HIS A 37 11.72 -11.26 -7.21
CA HIS A 37 12.77 -10.42 -6.64
C HIS A 37 12.42 -9.94 -5.23
N GLY A 38 11.28 -10.37 -4.69
CA GLY A 38 10.82 -9.98 -3.37
C GLY A 38 10.17 -8.59 -3.31
N ASN A 39 9.89 -7.95 -4.45
CA ASN A 39 9.12 -6.71 -4.45
C ASN A 39 7.65 -7.01 -4.14
N VAL A 40 7.00 -6.08 -3.46
CA VAL A 40 5.57 -6.13 -3.12
C VAL A 40 4.83 -5.04 -3.87
N TYR A 41 3.73 -5.40 -4.50
CA TYR A 41 2.85 -4.49 -5.24
C TYR A 41 1.53 -4.38 -4.48
N VAL A 42 1.07 -3.16 -4.27
CA VAL A 42 -0.17 -2.88 -3.54
C VAL A 42 -1.09 -2.05 -4.42
N ALA A 43 -2.29 -2.57 -4.68
CA ALA A 43 -3.31 -1.89 -5.46
C ALA A 43 -4.38 -1.28 -4.53
N GLU A 44 -4.80 -0.06 -4.85
CA GLU A 44 -5.64 0.79 -4.03
C GLU A 44 -6.88 1.27 -4.81
N VAL A 45 -8.04 1.35 -4.15
CA VAL A 45 -9.27 1.93 -4.72
C VAL A 45 -9.38 3.42 -4.35
N SER A 46 -8.26 4.13 -4.46
CA SER A 46 -8.06 5.48 -3.90
C SER A 46 -8.95 6.54 -4.51
N PHE A 47 -9.25 6.47 -5.82
CA PHE A 47 -10.16 7.41 -6.47
C PHE A 47 -11.58 7.31 -5.90
N THR A 48 -12.17 6.11 -5.92
CA THR A 48 -13.54 5.91 -5.43
C THR A 48 -13.69 6.20 -3.94
N GLU A 49 -12.66 5.91 -3.15
CA GLU A 49 -12.71 6.09 -1.69
C GLU A 49 -12.38 7.52 -1.25
N TYR A 50 -11.48 8.23 -1.95
CA TYR A 50 -11.07 9.58 -1.58
C TYR A 50 -11.20 10.57 -2.73
N GLY A 51 -10.55 10.28 -3.87
CA GLY A 51 -10.41 11.22 -4.98
C GLY A 51 -11.72 11.81 -5.51
N LEU A 52 -12.78 11.01 -5.59
CA LEU A 52 -14.13 11.42 -6.02
C LEU A 52 -14.77 12.45 -5.08
N ARG A 53 -14.39 12.46 -3.80
CA ARG A 53 -14.95 13.33 -2.75
C ARG A 53 -14.14 14.60 -2.54
N MET A 54 -13.02 14.76 -3.26
CA MET A 54 -12.23 15.99 -3.26
C MET A 54 -12.87 17.06 -4.16
N ASP A 55 -12.51 18.33 -3.93
CA ASP A 55 -12.95 19.45 -4.75
C ASP A 55 -11.73 20.24 -5.28
N PRO A 56 -11.41 20.12 -6.59
CA PRO A 56 -12.07 19.27 -7.57
C PRO A 56 -11.76 17.77 -7.37
N PRO A 57 -12.57 16.85 -7.94
CA PRO A 57 -12.24 15.43 -7.94
C PRO A 57 -10.86 15.18 -8.51
N THR A 58 -10.04 14.45 -7.78
CA THR A 58 -8.60 14.30 -8.07
C THR A 58 -8.23 12.83 -8.15
N GLU A 59 -7.53 12.44 -9.21
CA GLU A 59 -6.97 11.09 -9.32
C GLU A 59 -5.81 10.95 -8.33
N LEU A 60 -5.87 9.91 -7.50
CA LEU A 60 -4.86 9.59 -6.49
C LEU A 60 -4.11 8.33 -6.91
N ARG A 61 -2.91 8.10 -6.35
CA ARG A 61 -2.15 6.87 -6.63
C ARG A 61 -3.02 5.64 -6.33
N SER A 62 -3.14 4.75 -7.31
CA SER A 62 -3.90 3.49 -7.22
C SER A 62 -3.02 2.24 -7.22
N LEU A 63 -1.71 2.39 -7.41
CA LEU A 63 -0.73 1.30 -7.37
C LEU A 63 0.60 1.77 -6.79
N GLN A 64 1.15 1.02 -5.83
CA GLN A 64 2.46 1.27 -5.24
C GLN A 64 3.32 0.00 -5.30
N LYS A 65 4.55 0.15 -5.79
CA LYS A 65 5.60 -0.87 -5.69
C LYS A 65 6.49 -0.57 -4.48
N LEU A 66 6.72 -1.57 -3.65
CA LEU A 66 7.65 -1.56 -2.53
C LEU A 66 8.77 -2.54 -2.82
N ASN A 67 10.00 -2.05 -2.79
CA ASN A 67 11.18 -2.89 -2.97
C ASN A 67 11.76 -3.23 -1.60
N LEU A 68 12.46 -4.35 -1.53
CA LEU A 68 13.37 -4.59 -0.42
C LEU A 68 14.53 -3.59 -0.53
N VAL A 69 14.89 -2.97 0.58
CA VAL A 69 16.09 -2.13 0.69
C VAL A 69 17.09 -2.93 1.51
N ASP A 70 18.32 -3.03 1.03
CA ASP A 70 19.42 -3.74 1.69
C ASP A 70 19.74 -3.17 3.08
#